data_AF-A0A844YX72-F1
#
_entry.id   AF-A0A844YX72-F1
#
_cell.length_a   1.000
_cell.length_b   1.000
_cell.length_c   1.000
_cell.angle_alpha   90.00
_cell.angle_beta   90.00
_cell.angle_gamma   90.00
#
_symmetry.space_group_name_H-M   'P 1'
#
loop_
_entity.id
_entity.type
_entity.pdbx_description
1 polymer ?
#
loop_
_entity_poly.entity_id
_entity_poly.type
_entity_poly.pdbx_seq_one_letter_code
_entity_poly.pdbx_strand_id
1 'polypeptide(L)'
;MTDLTKTIAPFRARLRAAALAGLLVTTGVAAPALLAPAAPAQAQSTASNAQLNRAASALRAITTLRADFTQTDRNGQTMAGTLALRNPGRIRFQYSDANMLVVSNGSTLSVIDYEVQQVERWPIRNSPLGALLDPNRDISRYGRVVPTNTPGVISIRVDDPDRPEIPQITLIFVEKAGAPGGMELNSWVALDAQNNRTTVRLRNHRYGVAVPDSTFTFRDPRPTSRRP
;
A
#
# COMPACT_ATOMS: atom_id res chain seq x y z
N MET A 1 -31.00 14.32 38.62
CA MET A 1 -31.43 13.69 37.36
C MET A 1 -30.17 13.41 36.55
N THR A 2 -29.36 12.40 36.89
CA THR A 2 -29.43 10.95 36.59
C THR A 2 -28.30 10.62 35.60
N ASP A 3 -27.12 10.30 36.16
CA ASP A 3 -26.05 9.54 35.51
C ASP A 3 -26.49 8.09 35.28
N LEU A 4 -26.11 7.50 34.13
CA LEU A 4 -26.25 6.06 33.86
C LEU A 4 -25.02 5.53 33.13
N THR A 5 -23.99 5.21 33.91
CA THR A 5 -22.96 4.22 33.63
C THR A 5 -23.57 2.84 33.37
N LYS A 6 -23.16 2.14 32.31
CA LYS A 6 -23.44 0.71 32.12
C LYS A 6 -22.15 -0.08 31.96
N THR A 7 -21.70 -0.65 33.08
CA THR A 7 -20.71 -1.72 33.21
C THR A 7 -21.37 -3.06 32.86
N ILE A 8 -20.75 -3.88 32.01
CA ILE A 8 -21.08 -5.31 31.90
C ILE A 8 -19.76 -6.12 31.92
N ALA A 9 -19.62 -6.91 32.98
CA ALA A 9 -18.55 -7.86 33.25
C ALA A 9 -18.77 -9.22 32.54
N PRO A 10 -17.76 -10.10 32.46
CA PRO A 10 -17.78 -11.26 31.57
C PRO A 10 -18.48 -12.50 32.14
N PHE A 11 -19.16 -13.22 31.25
CA PHE A 11 -19.83 -14.50 31.51
C PHE A 11 -18.79 -15.62 31.68
N ARG A 12 -18.59 -16.09 32.91
CA ARG A 12 -17.92 -17.36 33.19
C ARG A 12 -18.96 -18.47 33.20
N ALA A 13 -18.81 -19.43 32.30
CA ALA A 13 -19.39 -20.75 32.46
C ALA A 13 -18.54 -21.76 31.69
N ARG A 14 -18.08 -22.81 32.38
CA ARG A 14 -18.64 -24.15 32.16
C ARG A 14 -18.17 -25.13 33.23
N LEU A 15 -19.16 -25.89 33.67
CA LEU A 15 -19.13 -26.91 34.69
C LEU A 15 -18.43 -28.20 34.21
N ARG A 16 -17.78 -28.83 35.19
CA ARG A 16 -17.78 -30.25 35.56
C ARG A 16 -17.43 -31.32 34.53
N ALA A 17 -16.39 -32.05 34.91
CA ALA A 17 -16.04 -33.39 34.47
C ALA A 17 -17.19 -34.39 34.64
N ALA A 18 -17.29 -35.32 33.69
CA ALA A 18 -17.77 -36.67 33.90
C ALA A 18 -17.03 -37.59 32.92
N ALA A 19 -16.25 -38.52 33.45
CA ALA A 19 -15.69 -39.65 32.74
C ALA A 19 -16.80 -40.66 32.44
N LEU A 20 -16.75 -41.33 31.30
CA LEU A 20 -17.35 -42.65 31.11
C LEU A 20 -16.57 -43.40 30.01
N ALA A 21 -15.97 -44.50 30.43
CA ALA A 21 -15.39 -45.52 29.58
C ALA A 21 -16.50 -46.26 28.82
N GLY A 22 -16.23 -46.63 27.57
CA GLY A 22 -17.13 -47.41 26.73
C GLY A 22 -16.37 -48.04 25.57
N LEU A 23 -15.85 -49.24 25.81
CA LEU A 23 -15.26 -50.14 24.82
C LEU A 23 -16.38 -50.68 23.92
N LEU A 24 -16.29 -50.45 22.61
CA LEU A 24 -17.08 -51.16 21.60
C LEU A 24 -16.19 -51.45 20.39
N VAL A 25 -15.86 -52.74 20.25
CA VAL A 25 -15.24 -53.37 19.09
C VAL A 25 -16.34 -53.61 18.07
N THR A 26 -16.25 -53.02 16.88
CA THR A 26 -17.00 -53.47 15.70
C THR A 26 -16.16 -53.41 14.43
N THR A 27 -16.06 -54.59 13.83
CA THR A 27 -15.63 -55.02 12.49
C THR A 27 -15.58 -53.97 11.38
N GLY A 28 -14.48 -54.00 10.63
CA GLY A 28 -14.17 -53.08 9.54
C GLY A 28 -14.96 -53.30 8.24
N VAL A 29 -15.04 -52.19 7.50
CA VAL A 29 -15.12 -52.14 6.04
C VAL A 29 -14.10 -51.09 5.62
N ALA A 30 -12.97 -51.54 5.07
CA ALA A 30 -11.93 -50.65 4.55
C ALA A 30 -12.43 -50.01 3.25
N ALA A 31 -12.91 -48.76 3.33
CA ALA A 31 -13.08 -47.94 2.15
C ALA A 31 -11.69 -47.48 1.66
N PRO A 32 -11.36 -47.61 0.36
CA PRO A 32 -10.11 -47.05 -0.16
C PRO A 32 -10.24 -45.52 -0.11
N ALA A 33 -9.57 -44.90 0.84
CA ALA A 33 -9.35 -43.46 0.83
C ALA A 33 -8.52 -43.13 -0.42
N LEU A 34 -9.18 -42.60 -1.44
CA LEU A 34 -8.52 -41.98 -2.58
C LEU A 34 -7.70 -40.80 -2.04
N LEU A 35 -6.40 -41.02 -1.90
CA LEU A 35 -5.42 -39.97 -1.63
C LEU A 35 -5.45 -39.00 -2.81
N ALA A 36 -6.20 -37.91 -2.68
CA ALA A 36 -6.10 -36.79 -3.59
C ALA A 36 -4.66 -36.25 -3.49
N PRO A 37 -3.94 -36.07 -4.61
CA PRO A 37 -2.61 -35.47 -4.56
C PRO A 37 -2.73 -34.03 -4.04
N ALA A 38 -2.19 -33.76 -2.86
CA ALA A 38 -1.98 -32.41 -2.37
C ALA A 38 -0.99 -31.73 -3.32
N ALA A 39 -1.49 -30.82 -4.17
CA ALA A 39 -0.63 -29.99 -5.01
C ALA A 39 0.33 -29.18 -4.10
N PRO A 40 1.61 -29.06 -4.48
CA PRO A 40 2.68 -28.71 -3.55
C PRO A 40 2.64 -27.23 -3.20
N ALA A 41 2.62 -26.91 -1.90
CA ALA A 41 2.75 -25.55 -1.37
C ALA A 41 4.00 -24.80 -1.87
N GLN A 42 5.01 -25.53 -2.38
CA GLN A 42 6.23 -24.99 -2.98
C GLN A 42 6.04 -24.34 -4.37
N ALA A 43 5.02 -24.76 -5.13
CA ALA A 43 4.72 -24.13 -6.42
C ALA A 43 4.12 -22.73 -6.23
N GLN A 44 3.28 -22.56 -5.20
CA GLN A 44 2.61 -21.30 -4.90
C GLN A 44 3.57 -20.23 -4.33
N SER A 45 4.57 -20.64 -3.54
CA SER A 45 5.61 -19.72 -3.06
C SER A 45 6.53 -19.24 -4.19
N THR A 46 6.91 -20.13 -5.11
CA THR A 46 7.76 -19.80 -6.26
C THR A 46 7.06 -18.82 -7.21
N ALA A 47 5.79 -19.06 -7.54
CA ALA A 47 4.99 -18.16 -8.36
C ALA A 47 4.83 -16.77 -7.72
N SER A 48 4.58 -16.72 -6.41
CA SER A 48 4.44 -15.46 -5.66
C SER A 48 5.74 -14.65 -5.69
N ASN A 49 6.89 -15.30 -5.49
CA ASN A 49 8.19 -14.65 -5.57
C ASN A 49 8.49 -14.09 -6.97
N ALA A 50 8.11 -14.82 -8.03
CA ALA A 50 8.26 -14.35 -9.41
C ALA A 50 7.41 -13.11 -9.70
N GLN A 51 6.15 -13.07 -9.23
CA GLN A 51 5.26 -11.92 -9.37
C GLN A 51 5.79 -10.69 -8.62
N LEU A 52 6.29 -10.89 -7.40
CA LEU A 52 6.91 -9.84 -6.59
C LEU A 52 8.13 -9.24 -7.28
N ASN A 53 9.03 -10.09 -7.79
CA ASN A 53 10.22 -9.67 -8.51
C ASN A 53 9.88 -8.89 -9.79
N ARG A 54 8.82 -9.30 -10.51
CA ARG A 54 8.33 -8.61 -11.70
C ARG A 54 7.75 -7.22 -11.38
N ALA A 55 7.00 -7.09 -10.29
CA ALA A 55 6.49 -5.80 -9.84
C ALA A 55 7.63 -4.86 -9.40
N ALA A 56 8.59 -5.38 -8.63
CA ALA A 56 9.75 -4.63 -8.17
C ALA A 56 10.65 -4.18 -9.33
N SER A 57 10.88 -5.03 -10.33
CA SER A 57 11.66 -4.67 -11.52
C SER A 57 10.95 -3.63 -12.37
N ALA A 58 9.62 -3.73 -12.54
CA ALA A 58 8.85 -2.73 -13.27
C ALA A 58 8.92 -1.35 -12.61
N LEU A 59 8.78 -1.25 -11.29
CA LEU A 59 8.95 0.02 -10.58
C LEU A 59 10.35 0.61 -10.75
N ARG A 60 11.39 -0.24 -10.64
CA ARG A 60 12.79 0.18 -10.82
C ARG A 60 13.09 0.59 -12.26
N ALA A 61 12.39 0.02 -13.25
CA ALA A 61 12.55 0.38 -14.66
C ALA A 61 11.98 1.77 -15.00
N ILE A 62 11.09 2.32 -14.17
CA ILE A 62 10.55 3.67 -14.38
C ILE A 62 11.62 4.69 -14.00
N THR A 63 12.23 5.36 -14.98
CA THR A 63 13.18 6.46 -14.72
C THR A 63 12.45 7.78 -14.45
N THR A 64 11.51 8.12 -15.33
CA THR A 64 10.61 9.27 -15.22
C THR A 64 9.19 8.88 -15.61
N LEU A 65 8.22 9.50 -14.96
CA LEU A 65 6.80 9.31 -15.22
C LEU A 65 6.05 10.62 -15.04
N ARG A 66 5.16 10.94 -15.99
CA ARG A 66 4.05 11.88 -15.81
C ARG A 66 2.75 11.09 -15.92
N ALA A 67 1.80 11.33 -15.04
CA ALA A 67 0.47 10.73 -15.10
C ALA A 67 -0.56 11.70 -14.53
N ASP A 68 -1.84 11.45 -14.81
CA ASP A 68 -2.93 12.05 -14.07
C ASP A 68 -3.28 11.13 -12.90
N PHE A 69 -3.72 11.69 -11.79
CA PHE A 69 -4.17 10.92 -10.65
C PHE A 69 -5.56 11.33 -10.19
N THR A 70 -6.23 10.38 -9.56
CA THR A 70 -7.45 10.59 -8.81
C THR A 70 -7.28 9.94 -7.45
N GLN A 71 -7.38 10.74 -6.40
CA GLN A 71 -7.33 10.29 -5.01
C GLN A 71 -8.74 10.24 -4.45
N THR A 72 -9.10 9.12 -3.84
CA THR A 72 -10.35 8.97 -3.08
C THR A 72 -10.01 8.71 -1.61
N ASP A 73 -10.56 9.52 -0.72
CA ASP A 73 -10.37 9.41 0.72
C ASP A 73 -11.32 8.38 1.38
N ARG A 74 -11.29 8.31 2.72
CA ARG A 74 -12.16 7.41 3.50
C ARG A 74 -13.65 7.77 3.42
N ASN A 75 -13.97 9.02 3.15
CA ASN A 75 -15.33 9.55 3.07
C ASN A 75 -15.89 9.44 1.63
N GLY A 76 -15.08 8.95 0.67
CA GLY A 76 -15.42 8.90 -0.74
C GLY A 76 -15.18 10.21 -1.49
N GLN A 77 -14.65 11.24 -0.82
CA GLN A 77 -14.28 12.50 -1.45
C GLN A 77 -13.14 12.24 -2.43
N THR A 78 -13.29 12.78 -3.64
CA THR A 78 -12.39 12.52 -4.73
C THR A 78 -11.72 13.81 -5.18
N MET A 79 -10.39 13.80 -5.25
CA MET A 79 -9.58 14.90 -5.74
C MET A 79 -8.76 14.44 -6.93
N ALA A 80 -8.67 15.27 -7.96
CA ALA A 80 -7.87 15.00 -9.14
C ALA A 80 -6.59 15.85 -9.17
N GLY A 81 -5.63 15.43 -9.98
CA GLY A 81 -4.40 16.18 -10.16
C GLY A 81 -3.44 15.54 -11.13
N THR A 82 -2.22 16.07 -11.15
CA THR A 82 -1.11 15.55 -11.96
C THR A 82 0.02 15.02 -11.09
N LEU A 83 0.58 13.90 -11.53
CA LEU A 83 1.71 13.23 -10.95
C LEU A 83 2.96 13.50 -11.79
N ALA A 84 4.06 13.85 -11.13
CA ALA A 84 5.40 13.72 -11.68
C ALA A 84 6.23 12.81 -10.78
N LEU A 85 6.97 11.87 -11.37
CA LEU A 85 7.87 10.98 -10.66
C LEU A 85 9.20 10.93 -11.39
N ARG A 86 10.29 10.94 -10.63
CA ARG A 86 11.63 10.71 -11.14
C ARG A 86 12.41 9.88 -10.12
N ASN A 87 12.82 8.69 -10.54
CA ASN A 87 13.62 7.84 -9.67
C ASN A 87 15.06 8.39 -9.51
N PRO A 88 15.70 8.13 -8.35
CA PRO A 88 15.12 7.57 -7.14
C PRO A 88 14.36 8.62 -6.31
N GLY A 89 13.21 8.24 -5.75
CA GLY A 89 12.56 8.89 -4.62
C GLY A 89 11.91 10.26 -4.81
N ARG A 90 12.00 10.88 -5.99
CA ARG A 90 11.33 12.15 -6.25
C ARG A 90 9.94 11.94 -6.81
N ILE A 91 8.96 12.57 -6.17
CA ILE A 91 7.56 12.55 -6.59
C ILE A 91 6.94 13.92 -6.36
N ARG A 92 5.95 14.28 -7.17
CA ARG A 92 5.08 15.43 -6.96
C ARG A 92 3.65 15.05 -7.32
N PHE A 93 2.73 15.29 -6.42
CA PHE A 93 1.29 15.36 -6.68
C PHE A 93 0.91 16.83 -6.64
N GLN A 94 0.36 17.32 -7.75
CA GLN A 94 -0.24 18.64 -7.84
C GLN A 94 -1.74 18.45 -7.94
N TYR A 95 -2.49 18.91 -6.94
CA TYR A 95 -3.94 18.84 -6.94
C TYR A 95 -4.49 19.94 -7.88
N SER A 96 -5.57 19.61 -8.59
CA SER A 96 -6.24 20.53 -9.52
C SER A 96 -7.27 21.41 -8.81
N ASP A 97 -8.03 20.82 -7.88
CA ASP A 97 -9.19 21.45 -7.25
C ASP A 97 -8.88 22.09 -5.89
N ALA A 98 -7.63 21.97 -5.43
CA ALA A 98 -7.14 22.57 -4.20
C ALA A 98 -5.76 23.16 -4.48
N ASN A 99 -5.44 24.30 -3.86
CA ASN A 99 -4.08 24.85 -3.93
C ASN A 99 -3.13 24.10 -2.99
N MET A 100 -3.03 22.79 -3.21
CA MET A 100 -2.27 21.85 -2.40
C MET A 100 -1.28 21.10 -3.29
N LEU A 101 -0.11 20.79 -2.74
CA LEU A 101 0.87 19.92 -3.37
C LEU A 101 1.48 18.96 -2.36
N VAL A 102 1.80 17.75 -2.81
CA VAL A 102 2.58 16.77 -2.07
C VAL A 102 3.87 16.56 -2.86
N VAL A 103 5.03 16.78 -2.25
CA VAL A 103 6.32 16.69 -2.95
C VAL A 103 7.35 15.93 -2.13
N SER A 104 8.08 15.02 -2.77
CA SER A 104 9.26 14.42 -2.20
C SER A 104 10.51 14.76 -2.99
N ASN A 105 11.57 15.05 -2.26
CA ASN A 105 12.92 15.26 -2.78
C ASN A 105 13.80 14.00 -2.69
N GLY A 106 13.25 12.84 -2.35
CA GLY A 106 13.97 11.58 -2.16
C GLY A 106 14.32 11.24 -0.71
N SER A 107 14.22 12.18 0.23
CA SER A 107 14.48 11.93 1.65
C SER A 107 13.33 12.37 2.54
N THR A 108 12.66 13.46 2.19
CA THR A 108 11.54 14.05 2.92
C THR A 108 10.32 14.09 2.01
N LEU A 109 9.15 13.75 2.57
CA LEU A 109 7.85 14.04 1.97
C LEU A 109 7.33 15.32 2.62
N SER A 110 6.95 16.28 1.79
CA SER A 110 6.36 17.54 2.23
C SER A 110 4.95 17.67 1.66
N VAL A 111 3.99 18.02 2.51
CA VAL A 111 2.62 18.35 2.11
C VAL A 111 2.40 19.82 2.39
N ILE A 112 1.96 20.54 1.36
CA ILE A 112 1.84 21.98 1.39
C ILE A 112 0.44 22.34 0.96
N ASP A 113 -0.22 23.09 1.82
CA ASP A 113 -1.49 23.73 1.55
C ASP A 113 -1.24 25.25 1.51
N TYR A 114 -1.39 25.84 0.33
CA TYR A 114 -1.17 27.27 0.12
C TYR A 114 -2.34 28.14 0.58
N GLU A 115 -3.55 27.58 0.70
CA GLU A 115 -4.74 28.32 1.13
C GLU A 115 -4.62 28.71 2.60
N VAL A 116 -4.15 27.77 3.42
CA VAL A 116 -3.93 27.98 4.85
C VAL A 116 -2.46 28.19 5.23
N GLN A 117 -1.58 28.28 4.23
CA GLN A 117 -0.13 28.47 4.40
C GLN A 117 0.53 27.42 5.31
N GLN A 118 0.10 26.17 5.19
CA GLN A 118 0.61 25.06 6.01
C GLN A 118 1.64 24.24 5.24
N VAL A 119 2.66 23.77 5.98
CA VAL A 119 3.67 22.87 5.47
C VAL A 119 3.94 21.81 6.52
N GLU A 120 3.64 20.58 6.18
CA GLU A 120 3.97 19.41 6.97
C GLU A 120 5.10 18.65 6.30
N ARG A 121 6.02 18.10 7.10
CA ARG A 121 7.18 17.36 6.59
C ARG A 121 7.45 16.14 7.43
N TRP A 122 7.76 15.03 6.76
CA TRP A 122 8.18 13.81 7.42
C TRP A 122 9.20 13.06 6.57
N PRO A 123 10.06 12.23 7.18
CA PRO A 123 10.95 11.34 6.43
C PRO A 123 10.14 10.44 5.50
N ILE A 124 10.56 10.29 4.24
CA ILE A 124 9.81 9.50 3.24
C ILE A 124 9.59 8.05 3.68
N ARG A 125 10.57 7.47 4.39
CA ARG A 125 10.52 6.13 4.99
C ARG A 125 9.36 5.91 5.97
N ASN A 126 8.88 6.98 6.62
CA ASN A 126 7.77 6.94 7.57
C ASN A 126 6.42 7.20 6.90
N SER A 127 6.39 7.31 5.56
CA SER A 127 5.17 7.56 4.79
C SER A 127 4.67 6.28 4.10
N PRO A 128 3.37 6.20 3.76
CA PRO A 128 2.87 5.12 2.92
C PRO A 128 3.59 5.03 1.57
N LEU A 129 4.00 6.18 1.00
CA LEU A 129 4.73 6.25 -0.27
C LEU A 129 6.18 5.77 -0.17
N GLY A 130 6.71 5.53 1.03
CA GLY A 130 8.06 5.03 1.22
C GLY A 130 8.31 3.70 0.50
N ALA A 131 7.31 2.82 0.40
CA ALA A 131 7.46 1.57 -0.35
C ALA A 131 7.65 1.78 -1.87
N LEU A 132 7.14 2.89 -2.42
CA LEU A 132 7.26 3.22 -3.83
C LEU A 132 8.56 3.99 -4.13
N LEU A 133 9.03 4.78 -3.16
CA LEU A 133 9.99 5.85 -3.41
C LEU A 133 11.34 5.66 -2.72
N ASP A 134 11.41 4.89 -1.63
CA ASP A 134 12.67 4.69 -0.92
C ASP A 134 13.56 3.70 -1.70
N PRO A 135 14.71 4.12 -2.23
CA PRO A 135 15.61 3.24 -2.97
C PRO A 135 16.18 2.09 -2.11
N ASN A 136 16.15 2.22 -0.77
CA ASN A 136 16.61 1.20 0.16
C ASN A 136 15.49 0.24 0.58
N ARG A 137 14.23 0.56 0.30
CA ARG A 137 13.09 -0.26 0.69
C ARG A 137 12.79 -1.25 -0.41
N ASP A 138 13.36 -2.44 -0.27
CA ASP A 138 13.14 -3.50 -1.23
C ASP A 138 11.73 -4.12 -1.05
N ILE A 139 10.87 -3.88 -2.04
CA ILE A 139 9.54 -4.48 -2.14
C ILE A 139 9.66 -6.02 -2.17
N SER A 140 10.78 -6.59 -2.62
CA SER A 140 11.01 -8.04 -2.57
C SER A 140 11.08 -8.60 -1.14
N ARG A 141 11.49 -7.77 -0.18
CA ARG A 141 11.68 -8.18 1.23
C ARG A 141 10.43 -7.97 2.07
N TYR A 142 9.73 -6.85 1.85
CA TYR A 142 8.58 -6.42 2.65
C TYR A 142 7.24 -6.62 1.94
N GLY A 143 7.27 -6.94 0.65
CA GLY A 143 6.10 -7.12 -0.18
C GLY A 143 5.57 -8.54 -0.15
N ARG A 144 4.26 -8.68 -0.13
CA ARG A 144 3.53 -9.95 -0.26
C ARG A 144 2.56 -9.82 -1.41
N VAL A 145 2.48 -10.86 -2.24
CA VAL A 145 1.48 -10.91 -3.31
C VAL A 145 0.10 -11.11 -2.68
N VAL A 146 -0.83 -10.24 -3.04
CA VAL A 146 -2.25 -10.39 -2.71
C VAL A 146 -2.91 -11.10 -3.89
N PRO A 147 -3.52 -12.29 -3.68
CA PRO A 147 -4.19 -13.01 -4.75
C PRO A 147 -5.28 -12.15 -5.40
N THR A 148 -5.26 -12.10 -6.74
CA THR A 148 -6.27 -11.43 -7.55
C THR A 148 -6.85 -12.41 -8.56
N ASN A 149 -8.17 -12.41 -8.70
CA ASN A 149 -8.87 -13.28 -9.66
C ASN A 149 -8.88 -12.71 -11.09
N THR A 150 -8.18 -11.61 -11.33
CA THR A 150 -8.13 -10.92 -12.63
C THR A 150 -6.82 -11.24 -13.34
N PRO A 151 -6.85 -11.90 -14.51
CA PRO A 151 -5.66 -12.13 -15.32
C PRO A 151 -4.96 -10.81 -15.67
N GLY A 152 -3.62 -10.81 -15.69
CA GLY A 152 -2.82 -9.63 -16.00
C GLY A 152 -2.80 -8.56 -14.90
N VAL A 153 -3.40 -8.82 -13.72
CA VAL A 153 -3.32 -7.93 -12.55
C VAL A 153 -2.44 -8.57 -11.49
N ILE A 154 -1.55 -7.78 -10.89
CA ILE A 154 -0.73 -8.18 -9.76
C ILE A 154 -0.91 -7.15 -8.65
N SER A 155 -1.32 -7.59 -7.47
CA SER A 155 -1.40 -6.74 -6.28
C SER A 155 -0.29 -7.11 -5.30
N ILE A 156 0.50 -6.12 -4.89
CA ILE A 156 1.57 -6.28 -3.91
C ILE A 156 1.25 -5.44 -2.69
N ARG A 157 1.01 -6.09 -1.55
CA ARG A 157 0.91 -5.42 -0.25
C ARG A 157 2.30 -5.28 0.34
N VAL A 158 2.64 -4.09 0.79
CA VAL A 158 3.89 -3.81 1.51
C VAL A 158 3.52 -3.34 2.91
N ASP A 159 3.99 -4.10 3.88
CA ASP A 159 3.88 -3.85 5.32
C ASP A 159 5.24 -4.13 5.99
N ASP A 160 5.52 -3.41 7.07
CA ASP A 160 6.70 -3.66 7.89
C ASP A 160 6.24 -4.25 9.23
N PRO A 161 6.39 -5.58 9.46
CA PRO A 161 5.93 -6.22 10.69
C PRO A 161 6.70 -5.75 11.93
N ASP A 162 7.95 -5.28 11.76
CA ASP A 162 8.76 -4.74 12.85
C ASP A 162 8.41 -3.28 13.16
N ARG A 163 7.68 -2.62 12.26
CA ARG A 163 7.24 -1.23 12.37
C ARG A 163 5.75 -1.08 12.02
N PRO A 164 4.85 -1.64 12.85
CA PRO A 164 3.41 -1.61 12.59
C PRO A 164 2.83 -0.18 12.61
N GLU A 165 3.56 0.80 13.13
CA GLU A 165 3.20 2.22 13.06
C GLU A 165 3.35 2.82 11.65
N ILE A 166 4.13 2.17 10.77
CA ILE A 166 4.28 2.61 9.39
C ILE A 166 3.04 2.17 8.59
N PRO A 167 2.37 3.11 7.90
CA PRO A 167 1.21 2.80 7.07
C PRO A 167 1.46 1.69 6.05
N GLN A 168 0.50 0.79 5.92
CA GLN A 168 0.49 -0.25 4.90
C GLN A 168 0.11 0.35 3.54
N ILE A 169 0.72 -0.15 2.46
CA ILE A 169 0.33 0.21 1.10
C ILE A 169 0.13 -1.04 0.25
N THR A 170 -0.93 -1.08 -0.56
CA THR A 170 -1.14 -2.11 -1.58
C THR A 170 -1.01 -1.48 -2.95
N LEU A 171 -0.02 -1.90 -3.72
CA LEU A 171 0.26 -1.47 -5.07
C LEU A 171 -0.43 -2.42 -6.05
N ILE A 172 -1.15 -1.87 -7.04
CA ILE A 172 -1.87 -2.64 -8.04
C ILE A 172 -1.26 -2.35 -9.40
N PHE A 173 -0.70 -3.40 -10.00
CA PHE A 173 -0.09 -3.37 -11.31
C PHE A 173 -0.97 -4.08 -12.34
N VAL A 174 -0.90 -3.60 -13.57
CA VAL A 174 -1.53 -4.24 -14.73
C VAL A 174 -0.47 -4.54 -15.79
N GLU A 175 -0.57 -5.68 -16.45
CA GLU A 175 0.31 -6.03 -17.56
C GLU A 175 0.11 -5.03 -18.71
N LYS A 176 1.21 -4.45 -19.19
CA LYS A 176 1.20 -3.50 -20.29
C LYS A 176 2.55 -3.52 -20.98
N ALA A 177 2.57 -4.04 -22.21
CA ALA A 177 3.81 -4.20 -22.98
C ALA A 177 4.56 -2.87 -23.20
N GLY A 178 3.83 -1.74 -23.31
CA GLY A 178 4.42 -0.40 -23.47
C GLY A 178 4.91 0.26 -22.17
N ALA A 179 4.72 -0.37 -21.02
CA ALA A 179 5.22 0.14 -19.75
C ALA A 179 6.63 -0.41 -19.45
N PRO A 180 7.54 0.37 -18.83
CA PRO A 180 8.84 -0.13 -18.41
C PRO A 180 8.72 -1.39 -17.53
N GLY A 181 9.43 -2.46 -17.90
CA GLY A 181 9.34 -3.76 -17.21
C GLY A 181 8.05 -4.55 -17.48
N GLY A 182 7.23 -4.13 -18.45
CA GLY A 182 6.02 -4.85 -18.88
C GLY A 182 4.83 -4.75 -17.94
N MET A 183 4.89 -3.89 -16.93
CA MET A 183 3.81 -3.65 -15.96
C MET A 183 3.63 -2.14 -15.72
N GLU A 184 2.37 -1.70 -15.67
CA GLU A 184 2.00 -0.34 -15.32
C GLU A 184 1.46 -0.30 -13.88
N LEU A 185 1.98 0.60 -13.05
CA LEU A 185 1.37 0.91 -11.74
C LEU A 185 0.04 1.63 -11.99
N ASN A 186 -1.06 0.90 -11.82
CA ASN A 186 -2.40 1.39 -12.14
C ASN A 186 -3.03 2.16 -10.96
N SER A 187 -2.81 1.68 -9.75
CA SER A 187 -3.31 2.31 -8.53
C SER A 187 -2.56 1.84 -7.29
N TRP A 188 -2.73 2.55 -6.19
CA TRP A 188 -2.38 2.03 -4.88
C TRP A 188 -3.43 2.41 -3.83
N VAL A 189 -3.45 1.63 -2.76
CA VAL A 189 -4.30 1.82 -1.59
C VAL A 189 -3.39 1.96 -0.38
N ALA A 190 -3.41 3.12 0.26
CA ALA A 190 -2.74 3.37 1.53
C ALA A 190 -3.72 3.20 2.69
N LEU A 191 -3.27 2.56 3.76
CA LEU A 191 -3.97 2.43 5.03
C LEU A 191 -3.06 2.99 6.12
N ASP A 192 -3.50 4.06 6.80
CA ASP A 192 -2.76 4.63 7.92
C ASP A 192 -2.99 3.86 9.24
N ALA A 193 -2.29 4.28 10.30
CA ALA A 193 -2.39 3.66 11.62
C ALA A 193 -3.80 3.77 12.25
N GLN A 194 -4.64 4.69 11.76
CA GLN A 194 -6.04 4.84 12.16
C GLN A 194 -7.00 4.06 11.24
N ASN A 195 -6.47 3.21 10.36
CA ASN A 195 -7.21 2.43 9.37
C ASN A 195 -7.99 3.29 8.36
N ASN A 196 -7.61 4.56 8.17
CA ASN A 196 -8.17 5.37 7.10
C ASN A 196 -7.60 4.91 5.76
N ARG A 197 -8.51 4.59 4.84
CA ARG A 197 -8.15 4.12 3.50
C ARG A 197 -8.12 5.29 2.53
N THR A 198 -6.99 5.45 1.85
CA THR A 198 -6.84 6.37 0.72
C THR A 198 -6.47 5.58 -0.52
N THR A 199 -7.22 5.76 -1.60
CA THR A 199 -6.95 5.12 -2.89
C THR A 199 -6.45 6.17 -3.87
N VAL A 200 -5.36 5.89 -4.57
CA VAL A 200 -4.89 6.73 -5.67
C VAL A 200 -4.88 5.89 -6.94
N ARG A 201 -5.53 6.38 -7.99
CA ARG A 201 -5.59 5.75 -9.30
C ARG A 201 -4.86 6.62 -10.31
N LEU A 202 -3.99 6.01 -11.10
CA LEU A 202 -3.23 6.69 -12.15
C LEU A 202 -3.86 6.45 -13.52
N ARG A 203 -3.74 7.46 -14.39
CA ARG A 203 -4.15 7.41 -15.79
C ARG A 203 -3.16 8.19 -16.65
N ASN A 204 -3.22 8.00 -17.97
CA ASN A 204 -2.45 8.77 -18.94
C ASN A 204 -0.94 8.76 -18.66
N HIS A 205 -0.41 7.59 -18.31
CA HIS A 205 1.01 7.40 -18.03
C HIS A 205 1.87 7.75 -19.25
N ARG A 206 2.86 8.60 -19.03
CA ARG A 206 3.89 9.00 -19.99
C ARG A 206 5.24 8.74 -19.35
N TYR A 207 5.91 7.70 -19.84
CA TYR A 207 7.22 7.26 -19.35
C TYR A 207 8.34 7.94 -20.15
N GLY A 208 9.52 8.08 -19.53
CA GLY A 208 10.72 8.57 -20.22
C GLY A 208 10.69 10.04 -20.61
N VAL A 209 9.64 10.78 -20.22
CA VAL A 209 9.52 12.22 -20.46
C VAL A 209 10.48 13.02 -19.57
N ALA A 210 10.94 14.17 -20.06
CA ALA A 210 11.79 15.06 -19.28
C ALA A 210 11.01 15.64 -18.08
N VAL A 211 11.56 15.48 -16.88
CA VAL A 211 11.03 16.07 -15.64
C VAL A 211 12.19 16.78 -14.94
N PRO A 212 12.27 18.12 -15.01
CA PRO A 212 13.39 18.88 -14.44
C PRO A 212 13.34 18.84 -12.91
N ASP A 213 14.50 18.96 -12.26
CA ASP A 213 14.62 18.88 -10.79
C ASP A 213 13.83 19.98 -10.07
N SER A 214 13.66 21.14 -10.69
CA SER A 214 12.81 22.21 -10.18
C SER A 214 11.36 21.78 -9.95
N THR A 215 10.86 20.74 -10.64
CA THR A 215 9.53 20.16 -10.43
C THR A 215 9.33 19.67 -8.98
N PHE A 216 10.40 19.17 -8.36
CA PHE A 216 10.38 18.58 -7.04
C PHE A 216 10.74 19.56 -5.92
N THR A 217 10.59 20.85 -6.22
CA THR A 217 10.76 21.95 -5.26
C THR A 217 9.44 22.70 -5.08
N PHE A 218 9.35 23.48 -4.01
CA PHE A 218 8.20 24.33 -3.73
C PHE A 218 8.64 25.60 -3.03
N ARG A 219 7.85 26.67 -3.18
CA ARG A 219 8.01 27.89 -2.39
C ARG A 219 7.26 27.69 -1.07
N ASP A 220 7.95 27.83 0.06
CA ASP A 220 7.33 27.74 1.39
C ASP A 220 6.33 28.91 1.55
N PRO A 221 5.04 28.63 1.80
CA PRO A 221 4.01 29.67 1.96
C PRO A 221 4.03 30.34 3.33
N ARG A 222 4.73 29.76 4.32
CA ARG A 222 4.75 30.30 5.68
C ARG A 222 5.54 31.61 5.71
N PRO A 223 5.10 32.61 6.49
CA PRO A 223 5.84 33.85 6.64
C PRO A 223 7.23 33.55 7.21
N THR A 224 8.27 34.04 6.55
CA THR A 224 9.62 34.00 7.10
C THR A 224 9.63 34.89 8.34
N SER A 225 9.83 34.33 9.53
CA SER A 225 10.08 35.16 10.71
C SER A 225 11.42 35.87 10.48
N ARG A 226 11.39 37.08 9.94
CA ARG A 226 12.53 37.97 9.98
C ARG A 226 12.73 38.31 11.45
N ARG A 227 13.68 37.62 12.09
CA ARG A 227 14.08 37.96 13.45
C ARG A 227 14.67 39.38 13.37
N PRO A 228 14.15 40.36 14.13
CA PRO A 228 14.68 41.72 14.15
C PRO A 228 16.13 41.74 14.64
#